data_AF-A0A094D114-F1
#
_entry.id   AF-A0A094D114-F1
#
_cell.length_a   1.000
_cell.length_b   1.000
_cell.length_c   1.000
_cell.angle_alpha   90.00
_cell.angle_beta   90.00
_cell.angle_gamma   90.00
#
_symmetry.space_group_name_H-M   'P 1'
#
loop_
_entity.id
_entity.type
_entity.pdbx_description
1 polymer ?
#
loop_
_entity_poly.entity_id
_entity_poly.type
_entity_poly.pdbx_seq_one_letter_code
_entity_poly.pdbx_strand_id
1 'polypeptide(L)'
;MLAQGQEIPSSRVRHSNYRHACDKAAGFSLVLSLASPTAAPPITASGQSASPTTPFRVPRPQVPSTKKKRLLSHHEIIIELHTVPTNGAERPMGMGCEWLRTTAAMSPKGDFTAVAKDIKALLNQPEYDDGSAGPVLVRLAWHSSGTYDIRTDTGGSNGAGMRYEIEGGDPANAGLQHARVLLEPVKAAHPWITYADLWTLAGKVALEEAGGPEIAWQGGRTDYVDDSKIQEIRGRLPDAAQGSDHLRNIFYRMGFNDQEIVALSGAHTLGRCHGDRSGFEGKWVNNPTRFSNQYFKLLSTLEWEPRTLASGVKQFGYTDEDTETELMMLPSDMALLADKGFAPWVKKYGADKEVFFKDFAAVFAKLMELGIKRNERGEVTNLDNEKGGYISAPKKADTPGYKKHAGDDGLPVAEAEGLEKKNAQYRSRL
;
A
#
# COMPACT_ATOMS: atom_id res chain seq x y z
N MET A 1 27.42 46.99 13.83
CA MET A 1 28.26 46.90 15.05
C MET A 1 27.81 45.64 15.77
N LEU A 2 28.50 44.51 15.62
CA LEU A 2 29.70 44.12 16.39
C LEU A 2 29.48 44.35 17.90
N ALA A 3 29.72 43.45 18.84
CA ALA A 3 30.15 42.06 18.92
C ALA A 3 30.38 41.81 20.43
N GLN A 4 30.14 40.58 20.92
CA GLN A 4 30.90 39.88 21.98
C GLN A 4 30.90 40.47 23.41
N GLY A 5 31.09 39.72 24.51
CA GLY A 5 31.48 38.33 24.76
C GLY A 5 31.79 38.15 26.27
N GLN A 6 32.36 36.99 26.62
CA GLN A 6 32.85 36.51 27.94
C GLN A 6 31.85 35.78 28.85
N GLU A 7 32.21 34.72 29.59
CA GLU A 7 33.23 33.66 29.51
C GLU A 7 32.90 32.69 30.68
N ILE A 8 33.15 31.40 30.51
CA ILE A 8 32.90 30.32 31.48
C ILE A 8 34.25 29.81 32.00
N PRO A 9 34.42 29.48 33.29
CA PRO A 9 35.56 28.69 33.75
C PRO A 9 35.22 27.20 33.94
N SER A 10 35.97 26.37 33.21
CA SER A 10 36.56 25.06 33.55
C SER A 10 36.21 24.40 34.91
N SER A 11 35.85 23.10 34.89
CA SER A 11 36.77 22.03 35.33
C SER A 11 36.24 20.59 35.22
N ARG A 12 37.17 19.72 34.80
CA ARG A 12 37.41 18.29 35.15
C ARG A 12 36.51 17.15 34.66
N VAL A 13 37.08 16.50 33.65
CA VAL A 13 36.98 15.10 33.20
C VAL A 13 37.24 14.08 34.33
N ARG A 14 36.47 12.99 34.37
CA ARG A 14 36.89 11.68 34.91
C ARG A 14 36.57 10.57 33.91
N HIS A 15 37.59 9.80 33.54
CA HIS A 15 37.50 8.52 32.85
C HIS A 15 37.12 7.41 33.84
N SER A 16 36.30 6.45 33.43
CA SER A 16 36.15 5.15 34.11
C SER A 16 36.50 4.00 33.16
N ASN A 17 37.39 3.15 33.64
CA ASN A 17 37.98 1.99 32.96
C ASN A 17 37.02 0.78 32.91
N TYR A 18 37.13 0.05 31.81
CA TYR A 18 36.69 -1.34 31.65
C TYR A 18 37.54 -2.32 32.47
N ARG A 19 36.92 -3.32 33.10
CA ARG A 19 37.55 -4.59 33.49
C ARG A 19 36.59 -5.77 33.34
N HIS A 20 37.11 -6.84 32.75
CA HIS A 20 36.58 -8.21 32.66
C HIS A 20 36.37 -8.88 34.03
N ALA A 21 35.42 -9.83 34.09
CA ALA A 21 35.62 -11.13 34.74
C ALA A 21 34.53 -12.16 34.33
N CYS A 22 34.98 -13.37 33.96
CA CYS A 22 34.23 -14.63 33.93
C CYS A 22 34.04 -15.18 35.35
N ASP A 23 32.94 -15.90 35.64
CA ASP A 23 32.95 -17.36 35.94
C ASP A 23 31.56 -17.90 36.40
N LYS A 24 31.19 -19.05 35.81
CA LYS A 24 30.59 -20.28 36.36
C LYS A 24 29.21 -20.33 37.08
N ALA A 25 28.29 -21.00 36.36
CA ALA A 25 27.64 -22.31 36.65
C ALA A 25 26.77 -22.55 37.91
N ALA A 26 25.48 -22.82 37.65
CA ALA A 26 24.62 -23.92 38.18
C ALA A 26 23.28 -23.81 37.43
N GLY A 27 22.65 -24.82 36.83
CA GLY A 27 22.50 -26.21 37.24
C GLY A 27 21.07 -26.42 37.72
N PHE A 28 20.07 -26.48 36.81
CA PHE A 28 18.74 -27.02 37.13
C PHE A 28 18.21 -27.84 35.95
N SER A 29 18.08 -29.15 36.23
CA SER A 29 17.52 -30.19 35.38
C SER A 29 16.01 -30.23 35.59
N LEU A 30 15.22 -30.17 34.52
CA LEU A 30 13.81 -30.57 34.58
C LEU A 30 13.55 -31.62 33.50
N VAL A 31 13.32 -32.83 33.99
CA VAL A 31 12.93 -34.04 33.28
C VAL A 31 11.51 -33.82 32.72
N LEU A 32 11.29 -34.01 31.42
CA LEU A 32 9.95 -34.18 30.87
C LEU A 32 9.79 -35.60 30.31
N SER A 33 8.90 -36.33 30.96
CA SER A 33 8.51 -37.70 30.70
C SER A 33 7.72 -37.83 29.39
N LEU A 34 8.02 -38.91 28.66
CA LEU A 34 7.22 -39.47 27.58
C LEU A 34 5.87 -39.99 28.10
N ALA A 35 4.79 -39.78 27.34
CA ALA A 35 3.67 -40.71 27.22
C ALA A 35 2.74 -40.34 26.04
N SER A 36 2.66 -41.23 25.04
CA SER A 36 1.47 -41.43 24.19
C SER A 36 0.48 -42.36 24.90
N PRO A 37 -0.82 -42.35 24.57
CA PRO A 37 -1.41 -43.47 23.79
C PRO A 37 -2.48 -42.99 22.75
N THR A 38 -2.41 -43.39 21.48
CA THR A 38 -3.08 -44.53 20.80
C THR A 38 -4.62 -44.59 20.78
N ALA A 39 -5.15 -44.46 19.56
CA ALA A 39 -6.13 -45.31 18.85
C ALA A 39 -7.62 -45.44 19.29
N ALA A 40 -8.50 -45.24 18.28
CA ALA A 40 -9.91 -45.66 18.13
C ALA A 40 -10.05 -47.22 18.01
N PRO A 41 -11.18 -47.90 17.67
CA PRO A 41 -12.54 -47.52 17.17
C PRO A 41 -13.67 -48.42 17.82
N PRO A 42 -14.71 -49.03 17.16
CA PRO A 42 -15.58 -48.72 15.99
C PRO A 42 -17.11 -48.94 16.26
N ILE A 43 -18.03 -48.48 15.39
CA ILE A 43 -19.39 -49.07 15.17
C ILE A 43 -19.87 -48.74 13.73
N THR A 44 -19.64 -49.62 12.73
CA THR A 44 -20.55 -50.59 12.05
C THR A 44 -21.83 -50.07 11.36
N ALA A 45 -21.97 -50.50 10.10
CA ALA A 45 -23.06 -50.28 9.15
C ALA A 45 -24.12 -51.40 9.18
N SER A 46 -25.30 -51.12 8.60
CA SER A 46 -26.23 -52.12 8.07
C SER A 46 -26.90 -51.64 6.77
N GLY A 47 -26.86 -52.46 5.72
CA GLY A 47 -27.64 -52.35 4.47
C GLY A 47 -29.15 -52.61 4.70
N GLN A 48 -30.06 -52.62 3.73
CA GLN A 48 -30.02 -53.06 2.32
C GLN A 48 -31.13 -52.39 1.48
N SER A 49 -30.98 -52.58 0.17
CA SER A 49 -31.77 -52.29 -1.03
C SER A 49 -33.31 -52.43 -1.03
N ALA A 50 -33.98 -51.59 -1.85
CA ALA A 50 -34.88 -52.02 -2.93
C ALA A 50 -35.09 -50.89 -3.97
N SER A 51 -34.96 -51.23 -5.25
CA SER A 51 -35.46 -50.49 -6.44
C SER A 51 -36.58 -51.34 -7.09
N PRO A 52 -37.20 -51.02 -8.25
CA PRO A 52 -37.22 -49.79 -9.06
C PRO A 52 -38.66 -49.35 -9.51
N THR A 53 -38.81 -48.13 -10.04
CA THR A 53 -39.76 -47.85 -11.15
C THR A 53 -39.38 -46.55 -11.87
N THR A 54 -39.21 -46.65 -13.19
CA THR A 54 -39.06 -45.59 -14.20
C THR A 54 -40.43 -45.18 -14.77
N PRO A 55 -40.54 -44.28 -15.77
CA PRO A 55 -40.20 -42.85 -15.79
C PRO A 55 -41.40 -42.00 -16.26
N PHE A 56 -41.45 -40.70 -15.96
CA PHE A 56 -42.30 -39.76 -16.72
C PHE A 56 -41.64 -38.38 -16.87
N ARG A 57 -41.70 -37.88 -18.11
CA ARG A 57 -41.08 -36.65 -18.64
C ARG A 57 -42.19 -35.74 -19.12
N VAL A 58 -42.24 -34.46 -18.70
CA VAL A 58 -42.45 -33.20 -19.48
C VAL A 58 -42.70 -32.02 -18.49
N PRO A 59 -42.70 -30.73 -18.91
CA PRO A 59 -41.89 -29.99 -19.89
C PRO A 59 -41.29 -28.67 -19.32
N ARG A 60 -40.39 -28.07 -20.10
CA ARG A 60 -39.79 -26.73 -19.96
C ARG A 60 -40.80 -25.62 -20.31
N PRO A 61 -40.88 -24.48 -19.60
CA PRO A 61 -41.62 -23.30 -20.07
C PRO A 61 -40.78 -22.47 -21.06
N GLN A 62 -41.40 -22.14 -22.19
CA GLN A 62 -40.91 -21.17 -23.18
C GLN A 62 -41.35 -19.76 -22.82
N VAL A 63 -40.46 -18.78 -23.01
CA VAL A 63 -40.76 -17.35 -22.95
C VAL A 63 -41.20 -16.90 -24.36
N PRO A 64 -42.31 -16.15 -24.53
CA PRO A 64 -42.85 -15.89 -25.86
C PRO A 64 -42.21 -14.67 -26.55
N SER A 65 -41.88 -14.85 -27.82
CA SER A 65 -41.56 -13.81 -28.80
C SER A 65 -42.83 -13.15 -29.33
N THR A 66 -42.85 -11.82 -29.46
CA THR A 66 -43.86 -11.10 -30.27
C THR A 66 -43.21 -10.42 -31.48
N LYS A 67 -43.88 -10.57 -32.62
CA LYS A 67 -43.46 -10.17 -33.96
C LYS A 67 -43.73 -8.68 -34.25
N LYS A 68 -42.88 -8.13 -35.12
CA LYS A 68 -43.01 -6.89 -35.90
C LYS A 68 -44.43 -6.64 -36.45
N LYS A 69 -44.89 -5.38 -36.35
CA LYS A 69 -45.75 -4.72 -37.35
C LYS A 69 -45.24 -3.30 -37.61
N ARG A 70 -45.35 -2.91 -38.88
CA ARG A 70 -44.84 -1.73 -39.59
C ARG A 70 -46.00 -0.76 -39.84
N LEU A 71 -45.78 0.56 -39.76
CA LEU A 71 -46.47 1.69 -40.44
C LEU A 71 -45.90 2.99 -39.80
N LEU A 72 -45.00 3.74 -40.46
CA LEU A 72 -45.21 4.84 -41.44
C LEU A 72 -45.94 6.08 -40.89
N SER A 73 -45.17 7.15 -40.65
CA SER A 73 -45.46 8.57 -40.99
C SER A 73 -44.23 9.41 -40.62
N HIS A 74 -43.35 9.74 -41.58
CA HIS A 74 -43.21 11.06 -42.22
C HIS A 74 -43.17 12.26 -41.24
N HIS A 75 -41.97 12.80 -40.99
CA HIS A 75 -41.66 14.21 -41.18
C HIS A 75 -40.15 14.34 -41.46
N GLU A 76 -39.83 14.71 -42.70
CA GLU A 76 -38.51 15.12 -43.15
C GLU A 76 -38.19 16.51 -42.57
N ILE A 77 -36.98 16.70 -42.04
CA ILE A 77 -36.33 18.01 -42.06
C ILE A 77 -34.94 17.82 -42.64
N ILE A 78 -34.83 18.31 -43.87
CA ILE A 78 -33.62 18.52 -44.65
C ILE A 78 -32.81 19.62 -43.95
N ILE A 79 -31.52 19.39 -43.70
CA ILE A 79 -30.55 20.49 -43.56
C ILE A 79 -29.51 20.30 -44.64
N GLU A 80 -29.63 21.15 -45.66
CA GLU A 80 -28.71 21.31 -46.78
C GLU A 80 -27.32 21.73 -46.31
N LEU A 81 -26.30 21.14 -46.92
CA LEU A 81 -24.97 21.74 -46.99
C LEU A 81 -25.08 23.06 -47.78
N HIS A 82 -24.72 24.17 -47.13
CA HIS A 82 -24.34 25.40 -47.81
C HIS A 82 -22.93 25.80 -47.39
N THR A 83 -22.09 26.01 -48.39
CA THR A 83 -20.73 26.53 -48.25
C THR A 83 -20.68 28.04 -48.53
N VAL A 84 -19.63 28.69 -47.96
CA VAL A 84 -19.01 29.99 -48.33
C VAL A 84 -19.62 31.25 -47.65
N PRO A 85 -18.87 32.35 -47.30
CA PRO A 85 -17.43 32.65 -47.37
C PRO A 85 -16.74 33.08 -46.05
N THR A 86 -15.41 33.14 -46.12
CA THR A 86 -14.49 33.82 -45.20
C THR A 86 -14.75 35.32 -45.08
N ASN A 87 -14.74 35.86 -43.85
CA ASN A 87 -14.18 37.18 -43.54
C ASN A 87 -13.93 37.32 -42.04
N GLY A 88 -12.75 37.85 -41.71
CA GLY A 88 -12.19 37.88 -40.37
C GLY A 88 -12.80 38.92 -39.43
N ALA A 89 -12.79 38.58 -38.15
CA ALA A 89 -12.63 39.50 -37.03
C ALA A 89 -12.35 38.64 -35.78
N GLU A 90 -11.09 38.63 -35.34
CA GLU A 90 -10.61 37.90 -34.18
C GLU A 90 -11.28 38.40 -32.89
N ARG A 91 -11.86 37.48 -32.12
CA ARG A 91 -12.12 37.63 -30.68
C ARG A 91 -11.74 36.31 -30.01
N PRO A 92 -10.74 36.25 -29.11
CA PRO A 92 -10.36 35.00 -28.50
C PRO A 92 -11.25 34.74 -27.27
N MET A 93 -12.04 33.67 -27.34
CA MET A 93 -12.52 32.93 -26.17
C MET A 93 -12.08 31.49 -26.37
N GLY A 94 -11.04 31.10 -25.62
CA GLY A 94 -10.50 29.76 -25.59
C GLY A 94 -9.78 29.55 -24.26
N MET A 95 -10.55 29.27 -23.20
CA MET A 95 -10.02 28.62 -22.01
C MET A 95 -9.76 27.15 -22.39
N GLY A 96 -8.58 26.90 -22.95
CA GLY A 96 -8.02 25.57 -23.16
C GLY A 96 -6.89 25.35 -22.16
N CYS A 97 -6.87 24.18 -21.53
CA CYS A 97 -5.84 23.73 -20.60
C CYS A 97 -4.43 23.94 -21.17
N GLU A 98 -3.73 24.95 -20.67
CA GLU A 98 -2.29 25.14 -20.86
C GLU A 98 -1.60 24.95 -19.51
N TRP A 99 -1.52 23.69 -19.07
CA TRP A 99 -0.64 23.34 -17.95
C TRP A 99 0.80 23.22 -18.48
N LEU A 100 1.58 24.28 -18.23
CA LEU A 100 3.04 24.27 -18.02
C LEU A 100 3.87 23.38 -18.97
N ARG A 101 4.17 23.87 -20.17
CA ARG A 101 5.47 23.58 -20.81
C ARG A 101 6.48 24.66 -20.46
N THR A 102 6.79 24.78 -19.18
CA THR A 102 8.09 25.34 -18.80
C THR A 102 9.08 24.19 -18.97
N THR A 103 10.10 24.35 -19.79
CA THR A 103 11.27 23.46 -19.80
C THR A 103 11.96 23.61 -18.46
N ALA A 104 11.44 22.98 -17.42
CA ALA A 104 12.11 22.87 -16.13
C ALA A 104 13.45 22.21 -16.41
N ALA A 105 14.53 22.94 -16.15
CA ALA A 105 15.87 22.38 -16.25
C ALA A 105 15.91 21.13 -15.37
N MET A 106 16.28 19.99 -15.95
CA MET A 106 16.42 18.74 -15.21
C MET A 106 17.30 18.98 -13.97
N SER A 107 16.81 18.62 -12.79
CA SER A 107 17.55 18.84 -11.54
C SER A 107 18.90 18.11 -11.55
N PRO A 108 19.93 18.61 -10.85
CA PRO A 108 21.19 17.90 -10.67
C PRO A 108 20.99 16.53 -9.99
N LYS A 109 21.85 15.56 -10.34
CA LYS A 109 21.85 14.24 -9.69
C LYS A 109 22.10 14.39 -8.18
N GLY A 110 21.27 13.75 -7.36
CA GLY A 110 21.37 13.79 -5.90
C GLY A 110 20.65 14.97 -5.26
N ASP A 111 20.00 15.85 -6.02
CA ASP A 111 19.15 16.92 -5.48
C ASP A 111 17.77 16.39 -5.06
N PHE A 112 17.74 15.64 -3.96
CA PHE A 112 16.49 15.10 -3.40
C PHE A 112 15.54 16.20 -2.90
N THR A 113 16.05 17.41 -2.61
CA THR A 113 15.22 18.55 -2.21
C THR A 113 14.35 19.04 -3.37
N ALA A 114 14.90 19.12 -4.58
CA ALA A 114 14.12 19.42 -5.77
C ALA A 114 13.03 18.37 -6.02
N VAL A 115 13.36 17.07 -5.87
CA VAL A 115 12.36 15.99 -6.02
C VAL A 115 11.25 16.11 -4.97
N ALA A 116 11.61 16.34 -3.71
CA ALA A 116 10.64 16.49 -2.63
C ALA A 116 9.69 17.68 -2.86
N LYS A 117 10.20 18.77 -3.43
CA LYS A 117 9.39 19.94 -3.82
C LYS A 117 8.35 19.57 -4.90
N ASP A 118 8.75 18.81 -5.91
CA ASP A 118 7.84 18.41 -6.99
C ASP A 118 6.81 17.37 -6.52
N ILE A 119 7.20 16.47 -5.60
CA ILE A 119 6.25 15.59 -4.89
C ILE A 119 5.25 16.41 -4.08
N LYS A 120 5.70 17.42 -3.32
CA LYS A 120 4.81 18.28 -2.54
C LYS A 120 3.77 18.98 -3.43
N ALA A 121 4.19 19.48 -4.60
CA ALA A 121 3.29 20.12 -5.56
C ALA A 121 2.23 19.15 -6.13
N LEU A 122 2.53 17.85 -6.16
CA LEU A 122 1.62 16.79 -6.62
C LEU A 122 0.55 16.41 -5.57
N LEU A 123 0.73 16.72 -4.28
CA LEU A 123 -0.11 16.16 -3.22
C LEU A 123 -1.57 16.61 -3.29
N ASN A 124 -1.85 17.82 -3.79
CA ASN A 124 -3.21 18.33 -3.94
C ASN A 124 -3.84 17.76 -5.22
N GLN A 125 -4.85 16.90 -5.05
CA GLN A 125 -5.55 16.22 -6.13
C GLN A 125 -7.06 16.29 -5.90
N PRO A 126 -7.73 17.41 -6.22
CA PRO A 126 -9.14 17.63 -5.89
C PRO A 126 -10.11 16.55 -6.40
N GLU A 127 -9.73 15.84 -7.47
CA GLU A 127 -10.54 14.79 -8.10
C GLU A 127 -10.20 13.38 -7.59
N TYR A 128 -9.20 13.24 -6.71
CA TYR A 128 -8.75 11.95 -6.19
C TYR A 128 -9.07 11.82 -4.69
N ASP A 129 -9.91 10.84 -4.36
CA ASP A 129 -10.33 10.51 -2.99
C ASP A 129 -10.72 11.77 -2.20
N ASP A 130 -10.05 12.04 -1.07
CA ASP A 130 -10.29 13.17 -0.17
C ASP A 130 -9.58 14.46 -0.60
N GLY A 131 -9.38 14.63 -1.91
CA GLY A 131 -8.68 15.78 -2.49
C GLY A 131 -7.16 15.69 -2.40
N SER A 132 -6.59 14.51 -2.09
CA SER A 132 -5.15 14.37 -1.86
C SER A 132 -4.56 13.03 -2.31
N ALA A 133 -3.39 13.09 -2.95
CA ALA A 133 -2.56 11.92 -3.23
C ALA A 133 -1.76 11.43 -2.00
N GLY A 134 -1.70 12.22 -0.91
CA GLY A 134 -0.84 11.92 0.23
C GLY A 134 -1.04 10.50 0.80
N PRO A 135 -2.27 10.09 1.16
CA PRO A 135 -2.52 8.77 1.72
C PRO A 135 -2.08 7.61 0.81
N VAL A 136 -2.33 7.71 -0.51
CA VAL A 136 -1.95 6.64 -1.43
C VAL A 136 -0.43 6.57 -1.65
N LEU A 137 0.28 7.69 -1.55
CA LEU A 137 1.76 7.72 -1.59
C LEU A 137 2.38 7.12 -0.33
N VAL A 138 1.80 7.37 0.85
CA VAL A 138 2.21 6.69 2.10
C VAL A 138 1.98 5.18 1.98
N ARG A 139 0.83 4.76 1.44
CA ARG A 139 0.56 3.34 1.17
C ARG A 139 1.56 2.75 0.17
N LEU A 140 1.90 3.46 -0.91
CA LEU A 140 2.89 2.98 -1.89
C LEU A 140 4.25 2.74 -1.23
N ALA A 141 4.73 3.66 -0.39
CA ALA A 141 5.98 3.52 0.34
C ALA A 141 5.95 2.38 1.37
N TRP A 142 4.81 2.20 2.06
CA TRP A 142 4.59 1.06 2.96
C TRP A 142 4.69 -0.25 2.19
N HIS A 143 3.91 -0.40 1.12
CA HIS A 143 3.85 -1.63 0.34
C HIS A 143 5.16 -1.95 -0.38
N SER A 144 5.89 -0.94 -0.86
CA SER A 144 7.21 -1.15 -1.49
C SER A 144 8.26 -1.65 -0.49
N SER A 145 8.04 -1.43 0.81
CA SER A 145 8.94 -1.87 1.88
C SER A 145 8.42 -3.13 2.59
N GLY A 146 7.11 -3.37 2.51
CA GLY A 146 6.35 -4.36 3.28
C GLY A 146 6.65 -5.83 2.96
N THR A 147 7.29 -6.09 1.83
CA THR A 147 7.57 -7.45 1.34
C THR A 147 8.84 -8.08 1.94
N TYR A 148 9.58 -7.32 2.76
CA TYR A 148 10.85 -7.77 3.32
C TYR A 148 10.72 -9.04 4.17
N ASP A 149 11.72 -9.90 4.04
CA ASP A 149 11.93 -11.06 4.89
C ASP A 149 13.40 -11.11 5.33
N ILE A 150 13.63 -10.96 6.63
CA ILE A 150 14.97 -10.97 7.23
C ILE A 150 15.69 -12.32 7.06
N ARG A 151 14.95 -13.42 6.90
CA ARG A 151 15.53 -14.77 6.80
C ARG A 151 16.12 -15.03 5.43
N THR A 152 15.45 -14.53 4.39
CA THR A 152 15.88 -14.72 3.00
C THR A 152 16.61 -13.50 2.45
N ASP A 153 16.55 -12.36 3.13
CA ASP A 153 17.08 -11.07 2.69
C ASP A 153 16.50 -10.66 1.31
N THR A 154 15.21 -10.93 1.12
CA THR A 154 14.46 -10.64 -0.12
C THR A 154 13.26 -9.73 0.14
N GLY A 155 12.82 -9.00 -0.89
CA GLY A 155 11.82 -7.94 -0.76
C GLY A 155 12.39 -6.68 -0.09
N GLY A 156 11.52 -5.82 0.41
CA GLY A 156 11.91 -4.58 1.07
C GLY A 156 12.11 -3.41 0.11
N SER A 157 12.63 -2.31 0.64
CA SER A 157 12.55 -0.99 -0.01
C SER A 157 13.44 -0.84 -1.25
N ASN A 158 14.32 -1.81 -1.56
CA ASN A 158 15.17 -1.76 -2.74
C ASN A 158 14.51 -2.40 -3.97
N GLY A 159 14.87 -1.93 -5.16
CA GLY A 159 14.57 -2.59 -6.43
C GLY A 159 13.29 -2.17 -7.13
N ALA A 160 12.36 -1.53 -6.42
CA ALA A 160 11.05 -1.10 -6.96
C ALA A 160 10.32 -2.24 -7.69
N GLY A 161 10.24 -3.40 -7.03
CA GLY A 161 9.75 -4.65 -7.64
C GLY A 161 8.29 -4.59 -8.10
N MET A 162 7.45 -3.71 -7.52
CA MET A 162 6.09 -3.45 -8.00
C MET A 162 6.01 -3.06 -9.48
N ARG A 163 7.10 -2.62 -10.13
CA ARG A 163 7.15 -2.37 -11.59
C ARG A 163 6.90 -3.64 -12.43
N TYR A 164 7.08 -4.82 -11.85
CA TYR A 164 6.92 -6.14 -12.46
C TYR A 164 5.63 -6.82 -11.98
N GLU A 165 5.08 -7.72 -12.81
CA GLU A 165 3.77 -8.36 -12.57
C GLU A 165 3.71 -9.16 -11.26
N ILE A 166 4.80 -9.81 -10.84
CA ILE A 166 4.79 -10.68 -9.66
C ILE A 166 4.42 -9.90 -8.39
N GLU A 167 4.98 -8.70 -8.22
CA GLU A 167 4.67 -7.84 -7.08
C GLU A 167 3.55 -6.84 -7.41
N GLY A 168 3.60 -6.21 -8.58
CA GLY A 168 2.63 -5.20 -9.01
C GLY A 168 1.21 -5.76 -9.20
N GLY A 169 1.09 -7.04 -9.55
CA GLY A 169 -0.17 -7.77 -9.69
C GLY A 169 -0.58 -8.56 -8.44
N ASP A 170 0.13 -8.40 -7.32
CA ASP A 170 -0.33 -8.91 -6.02
C ASP A 170 -1.66 -8.21 -5.65
N PRO A 171 -2.74 -8.94 -5.31
CA PRO A 171 -4.01 -8.35 -4.90
C PRO A 171 -3.88 -7.33 -3.76
N ALA A 172 -2.93 -7.53 -2.84
CA ALA A 172 -2.67 -6.58 -1.76
C ALA A 172 -2.17 -5.22 -2.27
N ASN A 173 -1.63 -5.15 -3.50
CA ASN A 173 -1.16 -3.94 -4.16
C ASN A 173 -2.21 -3.29 -5.09
N ALA A 174 -3.44 -3.82 -5.13
CA ALA A 174 -4.52 -3.24 -5.91
C ALA A 174 -4.72 -1.75 -5.58
N GLY A 175 -4.79 -0.91 -6.61
CA GLY A 175 -4.91 0.54 -6.50
C GLY A 175 -3.57 1.30 -6.50
N LEU A 176 -2.43 0.64 -6.22
CA LEU A 176 -1.13 1.32 -6.21
C LEU A 176 -0.61 1.72 -7.59
N GLN A 177 -1.23 1.23 -8.67
CA GLN A 177 -1.00 1.76 -10.01
C GLN A 177 -1.30 3.26 -10.10
N HIS A 178 -2.31 3.77 -9.38
CA HIS A 178 -2.64 5.19 -9.38
C HIS A 178 -1.51 6.03 -8.76
N ALA A 179 -0.99 5.61 -7.61
CA ALA A 179 0.15 6.27 -6.96
C ALA A 179 1.40 6.27 -7.85
N ARG A 180 1.68 5.15 -8.53
CA ARG A 180 2.82 5.06 -9.45
C ARG A 180 2.68 6.01 -10.65
N VAL A 181 1.49 6.04 -11.26
CA VAL A 181 1.20 6.94 -12.39
C VAL A 181 1.30 8.42 -11.97
N LEU A 182 0.79 8.77 -10.78
CA LEU A 182 0.89 10.13 -10.24
C LEU A 182 2.35 10.61 -10.11
N LEU A 183 3.29 9.70 -9.84
CA LEU A 183 4.71 10.01 -9.69
C LEU A 183 5.49 10.06 -11.01
N GLU A 184 4.92 9.63 -12.14
CA GLU A 184 5.64 9.63 -13.43
C GLU A 184 6.08 11.03 -13.91
N PRO A 185 5.28 12.11 -13.76
CA PRO A 185 5.74 13.46 -14.06
C PRO A 185 6.97 13.88 -13.23
N VAL A 186 7.00 13.52 -11.94
CA VAL A 186 8.14 13.78 -11.06
C VAL A 186 9.35 12.97 -11.53
N LYS A 187 9.17 11.69 -11.86
CA LYS A 187 10.23 10.85 -12.43
C LYS A 187 10.79 11.41 -13.73
N ALA A 188 9.94 11.96 -14.59
CA ALA A 188 10.33 12.57 -15.85
C ALA A 188 11.14 13.87 -15.66
N ALA A 189 10.79 14.68 -14.66
CA ALA A 189 11.56 15.88 -14.28
C ALA A 189 12.92 15.54 -13.65
N HIS A 190 13.00 14.39 -12.98
CA HIS A 190 14.18 13.92 -12.25
C HIS A 190 14.64 12.52 -12.69
N PRO A 191 15.07 12.31 -13.94
CA PRO A 191 15.34 10.96 -14.46
C PRO A 191 16.53 10.25 -13.77
N TRP A 192 17.32 10.98 -12.98
CA TRP A 192 18.41 10.44 -12.17
C TRP A 192 17.97 9.78 -10.86
N ILE A 193 16.71 9.95 -10.41
CA ILE A 193 16.21 9.25 -9.23
C ILE A 193 15.73 7.86 -9.62
N THR A 194 15.98 6.84 -8.79
CA THR A 194 15.38 5.51 -8.97
C THR A 194 13.91 5.53 -8.56
N TYR A 195 13.12 4.59 -9.07
CA TYR A 195 11.75 4.40 -8.59
C TYR A 195 11.75 4.00 -7.11
N ALA A 196 12.73 3.21 -6.66
CA ALA A 196 12.86 2.81 -5.27
C ALA A 196 13.06 4.01 -4.32
N ASP A 197 13.94 4.95 -4.67
CA ASP A 197 14.09 6.20 -3.91
C ASP A 197 12.87 7.10 -4.06
N LEU A 198 12.30 7.21 -5.27
CA LEU A 198 11.14 8.07 -5.52
C LEU A 198 9.92 7.66 -4.69
N TRP A 199 9.59 6.37 -4.62
CA TRP A 199 8.41 5.89 -3.89
C TRP A 199 8.58 6.05 -2.38
N THR A 200 9.76 5.77 -1.83
CA THR A 200 10.02 5.94 -0.39
C THR A 200 10.09 7.42 -0.01
N LEU A 201 10.72 8.26 -0.83
CA LEU A 201 10.72 9.72 -0.63
C LEU A 201 9.30 10.30 -0.72
N ALA A 202 8.47 9.79 -1.64
CA ALA A 202 7.09 10.23 -1.77
C ALA A 202 6.25 9.93 -0.54
N GLY A 203 6.39 8.74 0.06
CA GLY A 203 5.73 8.42 1.33
C GLY A 203 6.18 9.34 2.48
N LYS A 204 7.49 9.60 2.58
CA LYS A 204 8.05 10.53 3.56
C LYS A 204 7.44 11.93 3.42
N VAL A 205 7.53 12.53 2.23
CA VAL A 205 7.04 13.88 1.96
C VAL A 205 5.54 13.96 2.19
N ALA A 206 4.77 12.99 1.71
CA ALA A 206 3.33 12.94 1.91
C ALA A 206 2.94 12.94 3.41
N LEU A 207 3.69 12.21 4.24
CA LEU A 207 3.40 12.11 5.67
C LEU A 207 3.75 13.40 6.43
N GLU A 208 4.89 13.99 6.13
CA GLU A 208 5.31 15.28 6.70
C GLU A 208 4.34 16.40 6.30
N GLU A 209 3.93 16.46 5.03
CA GLU A 209 2.97 17.46 4.54
C GLU A 209 1.55 17.26 5.07
N ALA A 210 1.19 16.02 5.45
CA ALA A 210 -0.06 15.74 6.18
C ALA A 210 0.00 16.21 7.65
N GLY A 211 1.10 16.82 8.10
CA GLY A 211 1.29 17.30 9.48
C GLY A 211 1.85 16.24 10.42
N GLY A 212 2.46 15.18 9.88
CA GLY A 212 3.15 14.16 10.65
C GLY A 212 4.54 14.59 11.13
N PRO A 213 5.24 13.72 11.88
CA PRO A 213 6.59 13.99 12.37
C PRO A 213 7.62 14.00 11.24
N GLU A 214 8.76 14.65 11.48
CA GLU A 214 9.94 14.55 10.60
C GLU A 214 10.47 13.11 10.61
N ILE A 215 10.73 12.57 9.42
CA ILE A 215 11.20 11.20 9.24
C ILE A 215 12.61 11.19 8.67
N ALA A 216 13.51 10.48 9.37
CA ALA A 216 14.84 10.21 8.85
C ALA A 216 14.74 9.40 7.55
N TRP A 217 15.35 9.90 6.48
CA TRP A 217 15.36 9.24 5.17
C TRP A 217 16.67 9.55 4.45
N GLN A 218 17.19 8.55 3.75
CA GLN A 218 18.39 8.66 2.94
C GLN A 218 18.18 7.94 1.60
N GLY A 219 18.63 8.55 0.51
CA GLY A 219 18.62 7.93 -0.80
C GLY A 219 19.71 6.89 -1.00
N GLY A 220 19.83 6.39 -2.23
CA GLY A 220 20.84 5.42 -2.66
C GLY A 220 20.28 4.06 -3.04
N ARG A 221 18.95 3.89 -3.05
CA ARG A 221 18.30 2.66 -3.52
C ARG A 221 18.47 2.52 -5.02
N THR A 222 18.56 1.28 -5.50
CA THR A 222 18.61 0.94 -6.92
C THR A 222 17.29 0.36 -7.39
N ASP A 223 17.01 0.48 -8.69
CA ASP A 223 15.94 -0.29 -9.32
C ASP A 223 16.47 -1.65 -9.77
N TYR A 224 15.66 -2.71 -9.66
CA TYR A 224 15.96 -3.98 -10.30
C TYR A 224 15.95 -3.83 -11.82
N VAL A 225 16.79 -4.61 -12.50
CA VAL A 225 16.84 -4.67 -13.96
C VAL A 225 15.77 -5.59 -14.54
N ASP A 226 15.43 -6.64 -13.79
CA ASP A 226 14.44 -7.66 -14.14
C ASP A 226 13.71 -8.17 -12.86
N ASP A 227 12.87 -9.18 -13.02
CA ASP A 227 12.06 -9.77 -11.96
C ASP A 227 12.71 -10.99 -11.27
N SER A 228 13.98 -11.30 -11.54
CA SER A 228 14.66 -12.49 -10.99
C SER A 228 14.69 -12.54 -9.46
N LYS A 229 14.59 -11.39 -8.79
CA LYS A 229 14.70 -11.25 -7.33
C LYS A 229 13.36 -11.18 -6.60
N ILE A 230 12.25 -11.20 -7.33
CA ILE A 230 10.92 -11.05 -6.75
C ILE A 230 10.05 -12.31 -6.88
N GLN A 231 10.62 -13.44 -7.31
CA GLN A 231 9.87 -14.66 -7.62
C GLN A 231 9.06 -15.20 -6.42
N GLU A 232 9.51 -14.94 -5.18
CA GLU A 232 8.93 -15.50 -3.95
C GLU A 232 8.34 -14.45 -3.00
N ILE A 233 8.05 -13.22 -3.47
CA ILE A 233 7.62 -12.13 -2.59
C ILE A 233 6.10 -11.92 -2.50
N ARG A 234 5.33 -12.57 -3.38
CA ARG A 234 3.87 -12.45 -3.40
C ARG A 234 3.25 -13.01 -2.11
N GLY A 235 2.21 -12.34 -1.60
CA GLY A 235 1.48 -12.76 -0.40
C GLY A 235 2.21 -12.47 0.92
N ARG A 236 3.27 -11.66 0.88
CA ARG A 236 4.04 -11.28 2.08
C ARG A 236 3.46 -10.11 2.87
N LEU A 237 2.46 -9.43 2.33
CA LEU A 237 1.80 -8.28 2.97
C LEU A 237 0.71 -8.73 3.96
N PRO A 238 0.39 -7.92 4.98
CA PRO A 238 -0.62 -8.27 5.97
C PRO A 238 -2.02 -8.35 5.35
N ASP A 239 -2.84 -9.25 5.89
CA ASP A 239 -4.24 -9.43 5.50
C ASP A 239 -5.10 -8.73 6.57
N ALA A 240 -5.86 -7.75 6.13
CA ALA A 240 -6.72 -6.92 6.98
C ALA A 240 -7.85 -7.71 7.66
N ALA A 241 -8.20 -8.90 7.14
CA ALA A 241 -9.24 -9.75 7.73
C ALA A 241 -8.73 -10.61 8.90
N GLN A 242 -7.42 -10.64 9.14
CA GLN A 242 -6.79 -11.53 10.12
C GLN A 242 -6.47 -10.84 11.46
N GLY A 243 -6.29 -11.65 12.49
CA GLY A 243 -6.03 -11.21 13.87
C GLY A 243 -4.55 -11.01 14.23
N SER A 244 -4.28 -10.86 15.53
CA SER A 244 -2.95 -10.48 16.05
C SER A 244 -1.85 -11.50 15.76
N ASP A 245 -2.16 -12.80 15.73
CA ASP A 245 -1.19 -13.84 15.38
C ASP A 245 -0.68 -13.69 13.94
N HIS A 246 -1.56 -13.32 13.02
CA HIS A 246 -1.18 -13.05 11.63
C HIS A 246 -0.31 -11.79 11.54
N LEU A 247 -0.70 -10.72 12.24
CA LEU A 247 0.10 -9.49 12.29
C LEU A 247 1.52 -9.78 12.82
N ARG A 248 1.65 -10.54 13.92
CA ARG A 248 2.98 -10.94 14.41
C ARG A 248 3.74 -11.80 13.40
N ASN A 249 3.09 -12.79 12.78
CA ASN A 249 3.74 -13.63 11.78
C ASN A 249 4.34 -12.80 10.62
N ILE A 250 3.59 -11.83 10.10
CA ILE A 250 4.03 -10.97 9.01
C ILE A 250 5.12 -9.99 9.46
N PHE A 251 4.91 -9.26 10.55
CA PHE A 251 5.79 -8.18 10.94
C PHE A 251 7.05 -8.67 11.66
N TYR A 252 7.01 -9.80 12.38
CA TYR A 252 8.21 -10.37 12.99
C TYR A 252 9.16 -10.91 11.92
N ARG A 253 8.64 -11.41 10.79
CA ARG A 253 9.45 -11.75 9.60
C ARG A 253 10.22 -10.54 9.07
N MET A 254 9.66 -9.34 9.21
CA MET A 254 10.29 -8.08 8.81
C MET A 254 11.25 -7.52 9.88
N GLY A 255 11.31 -8.13 11.07
CA GLY A 255 12.13 -7.66 12.19
C GLY A 255 11.47 -6.58 13.06
N PHE A 256 10.14 -6.46 13.03
CA PHE A 256 9.41 -5.57 13.93
C PHE A 256 8.96 -6.29 15.20
N ASN A 257 8.74 -5.55 16.28
CA ASN A 257 8.14 -6.02 17.53
C ASN A 257 6.69 -5.51 17.70
N ASP A 258 6.00 -5.93 18.77
CA ASP A 258 4.61 -5.56 19.04
C ASP A 258 4.35 -4.04 19.07
N GLN A 259 5.24 -3.27 19.70
CA GLN A 259 5.12 -1.81 19.78
C GLN A 259 5.25 -1.16 18.39
N GLU A 260 6.17 -1.67 17.56
CA GLU A 260 6.43 -1.18 16.22
C GLU A 260 5.28 -1.51 15.26
N ILE A 261 4.67 -2.69 15.40
CA ILE A 261 3.44 -3.06 14.67
C ILE A 261 2.34 -2.04 14.95
N VAL A 262 2.05 -1.80 16.23
CA VAL A 262 1.00 -0.85 16.63
C VAL A 262 1.33 0.55 16.16
N ALA A 263 2.59 0.99 16.26
CA ALA A 263 3.00 2.30 15.77
C ALA A 263 2.69 2.45 14.27
N LEU A 264 3.12 1.49 13.44
CA LEU A 264 2.89 1.52 11.99
C LEU A 264 1.41 1.52 11.61
N SER A 265 0.56 0.77 12.33
CA SER A 265 -0.89 0.80 12.13
C SER A 265 -1.51 2.19 12.31
N GLY A 266 -0.84 3.09 13.05
CA GLY A 266 -1.26 4.49 13.19
C GLY A 266 -1.33 5.26 11.87
N ALA A 267 -0.66 4.78 10.80
CA ALA A 267 -0.79 5.34 9.45
C ALA A 267 -2.23 5.26 8.91
N HIS A 268 -3.09 4.37 9.45
CA HIS A 268 -4.51 4.31 9.11
C HIS A 268 -5.29 5.58 9.52
N THR A 269 -4.66 6.54 10.22
CA THR A 269 -5.21 7.91 10.30
C THR A 269 -5.31 8.60 8.93
N LEU A 270 -4.64 8.08 7.90
CA LEU A 270 -4.63 8.63 6.55
C LEU A 270 -5.46 7.77 5.58
N GLY A 271 -6.23 8.43 4.75
CA GLY A 271 -6.95 7.84 3.63
C GLY A 271 -8.16 7.00 4.03
N ARG A 272 -8.45 6.03 3.16
CA ARG A 272 -9.64 5.18 3.21
C ARG A 272 -9.40 3.86 2.46
N CYS A 273 -10.23 2.87 2.75
CA CYS A 273 -10.38 1.66 1.94
C CYS A 273 -11.37 1.90 0.79
N HIS A 274 -11.24 1.08 -0.25
CA HIS A 274 -12.13 1.06 -1.41
C HIS A 274 -12.54 -0.38 -1.73
N GLY A 275 -13.84 -0.60 -1.92
CA GLY A 275 -14.41 -1.94 -2.11
C GLY A 275 -13.95 -2.63 -3.38
N ASP A 276 -13.66 -1.87 -4.44
CA ASP A 276 -13.13 -2.37 -5.71
C ASP A 276 -11.66 -2.80 -5.64
N ARG A 277 -10.90 -2.30 -4.65
CA ARG A 277 -9.48 -2.60 -4.44
C ARG A 277 -9.26 -3.71 -3.42
N SER A 278 -9.79 -3.50 -2.21
CA SER A 278 -9.53 -4.36 -1.04
C SER A 278 -10.74 -5.17 -0.59
N GLY A 279 -11.92 -4.86 -1.11
CA GLY A 279 -13.20 -5.38 -0.59
C GLY A 279 -13.74 -4.60 0.60
N PHE A 280 -12.88 -3.93 1.39
CA PHE A 280 -13.24 -3.03 2.50
C PHE A 280 -13.61 -1.64 1.99
N GLU A 281 -14.44 -0.90 2.72
CA GLU A 281 -14.96 0.40 2.28
C GLU A 281 -14.99 1.40 3.43
N GLY A 282 -14.57 2.65 3.14
CA GLY A 282 -14.70 3.78 4.06
C GLY A 282 -13.38 4.23 4.70
N LYS A 283 -13.46 5.33 5.45
CA LYS A 283 -12.34 6.00 6.10
C LYS A 283 -12.28 5.67 7.60
N TRP A 284 -11.08 5.65 8.17
CA TRP A 284 -10.89 5.39 9.61
C TRP A 284 -11.19 6.61 10.50
N VAL A 285 -10.99 7.81 9.97
CA VAL A 285 -11.11 9.08 10.72
C VAL A 285 -11.85 10.15 9.92
N ASN A 286 -12.39 11.16 10.57
CA ASN A 286 -13.17 12.22 9.91
C ASN A 286 -12.33 13.03 8.90
N ASN A 287 -11.07 13.32 9.23
CA ASN A 287 -10.13 14.07 8.39
C ASN A 287 -8.97 13.17 7.91
N PRO A 288 -9.17 12.40 6.82
CA PRO A 288 -8.22 11.38 6.36
C PRO A 288 -7.00 11.95 5.63
N THR A 289 -6.84 13.26 5.49
CA THR A 289 -5.66 13.88 4.85
C THR A 289 -4.71 14.50 5.87
N ARG A 290 -5.00 14.38 7.17
CA ARG A 290 -4.17 14.91 8.24
C ARG A 290 -3.64 13.80 9.14
N PHE A 291 -2.32 13.74 9.28
CA PHE A 291 -1.67 12.80 10.18
C PHE A 291 -1.91 13.23 11.63
N SER A 292 -2.48 12.33 12.43
CA SER A 292 -2.84 12.58 13.82
C SER A 292 -2.91 11.29 14.62
N ASN A 293 -3.12 11.37 15.94
CA ASN A 293 -3.42 10.19 16.76
C ASN A 293 -4.92 9.88 16.85
N GLN A 294 -5.75 10.47 15.98
CA GLN A 294 -7.21 10.29 16.00
C GLN A 294 -7.60 8.83 15.75
N TYR A 295 -6.89 8.11 14.88
CA TYR A 295 -7.11 6.67 14.66
C TYR A 295 -7.13 5.89 15.97
N PHE A 296 -6.10 6.04 16.83
CA PHE A 296 -6.04 5.32 18.10
C PHE A 296 -7.11 5.80 19.09
N LYS A 297 -7.40 7.10 19.13
CA LYS A 297 -8.47 7.64 19.97
C LYS A 297 -9.80 6.98 19.62
N LEU A 298 -10.22 7.11 18.37
CA LEU A 298 -11.50 6.58 17.90
C LEU A 298 -11.59 5.06 18.03
N LEU A 299 -10.50 4.33 17.71
CA LEU A 299 -10.43 2.88 17.90
C LEU A 299 -10.77 2.47 19.33
N SER A 300 -10.32 3.25 20.32
CA SER A 300 -10.52 2.94 21.75
C SER A 300 -11.78 3.52 22.39
N THR A 301 -12.41 4.53 21.78
CA THR A 301 -13.52 5.28 22.41
C THR A 301 -14.88 5.06 21.77
N LEU A 302 -14.92 4.72 20.48
CA LEU A 302 -16.18 4.48 19.79
C LEU A 302 -16.63 3.02 19.95
N GLU A 303 -17.94 2.82 19.91
CA GLU A 303 -18.54 1.49 19.82
C GLU A 303 -18.62 1.09 18.34
N TRP A 304 -17.96 -0.02 18.01
CA TRP A 304 -17.78 -0.47 16.65
C TRP A 304 -18.72 -1.65 16.34
N GLU A 305 -19.63 -1.45 15.40
CA GLU A 305 -20.62 -2.46 15.02
C GLU A 305 -20.09 -3.37 13.90
N PRO A 306 -20.17 -4.70 14.05
CA PRO A 306 -19.83 -5.61 12.95
C PRO A 306 -20.75 -5.40 11.74
N ARG A 307 -20.17 -5.23 10.55
CA ARG A 307 -20.88 -5.09 9.27
C ARG A 307 -20.31 -6.09 8.27
N THR A 308 -21.18 -6.64 7.41
CA THR A 308 -20.76 -7.44 6.24
C THR A 308 -21.06 -6.62 5.00
N LEU A 309 -20.03 -6.31 4.21
CA LEU A 309 -20.18 -5.51 2.99
C LEU A 309 -20.75 -6.36 1.84
N ALA A 310 -21.18 -5.67 0.77
CA ALA A 310 -21.62 -6.32 -0.47
C ALA A 310 -20.55 -7.20 -1.11
N SER A 311 -19.28 -6.93 -0.85
CA SER A 311 -18.13 -7.76 -1.25
C SER A 311 -18.02 -9.08 -0.48
N GLY A 312 -18.80 -9.26 0.60
CA GLY A 312 -18.74 -10.41 1.51
C GLY A 312 -17.71 -10.27 2.63
N VAL A 313 -16.85 -9.24 2.60
CA VAL A 313 -15.87 -9.02 3.67
C VAL A 313 -16.56 -8.46 4.92
N LYS A 314 -16.05 -8.87 6.09
CA LYS A 314 -16.49 -8.36 7.39
C LYS A 314 -15.62 -7.17 7.77
N GLN A 315 -16.26 -6.07 8.14
CA GLN A 315 -15.60 -4.90 8.72
C GLN A 315 -16.38 -4.43 9.95
N PHE A 316 -15.90 -3.39 10.61
CA PHE A 316 -16.63 -2.75 11.68
C PHE A 316 -16.96 -1.31 11.27
N GLY A 317 -18.16 -0.85 11.59
CA GLY A 317 -18.65 0.47 11.24
C GLY A 317 -19.10 1.26 12.45
N TYR A 318 -19.03 2.57 12.32
CA TYR A 318 -19.60 3.54 13.24
C TYR A 318 -20.26 4.64 12.41
N THR A 319 -21.44 5.09 12.83
CA THR A 319 -22.15 6.21 12.21
C THR A 319 -22.40 7.26 13.29
N ASP A 320 -21.88 8.46 13.07
CA ASP A 320 -22.16 9.62 13.91
C ASP A 320 -23.57 10.13 13.58
N GLU A 321 -24.50 10.07 14.54
CA GLU A 321 -25.92 10.40 14.30
C GLU A 321 -26.15 11.88 13.99
N ASP A 322 -25.30 12.78 14.49
CA ASP A 322 -25.46 14.22 14.33
C ASP A 322 -24.92 14.72 12.97
N THR A 323 -23.82 14.11 12.51
CA THR A 323 -23.12 14.52 11.29
C THR A 323 -23.32 13.57 10.11
N GLU A 324 -23.99 12.44 10.34
CA GLU A 324 -24.13 11.32 9.40
C GLU A 324 -22.76 10.79 8.91
N THR A 325 -21.68 11.08 9.64
CA THR A 325 -20.34 10.64 9.25
C THR A 325 -20.18 9.15 9.50
N GLU A 326 -19.88 8.40 8.45
CA GLU A 326 -19.54 6.98 8.56
C GLU A 326 -18.02 6.78 8.66
N LEU A 327 -17.62 5.99 9.65
CA LEU A 327 -16.25 5.54 9.88
C LEU A 327 -16.19 4.02 9.91
N MET A 328 -14.99 3.48 9.72
CA MET A 328 -14.76 2.04 9.72
C MET A 328 -13.48 1.64 10.44
N MET A 329 -13.45 0.37 10.87
CA MET A 329 -12.24 -0.32 11.32
C MET A 329 -12.17 -1.69 10.65
N LEU A 330 -10.95 -2.12 10.35
CA LEU A 330 -10.67 -3.45 9.84
C LEU A 330 -10.68 -4.48 10.99
N PRO A 331 -10.92 -5.78 10.71
CA PRO A 331 -10.67 -6.84 11.68
C PRO A 331 -9.26 -6.79 12.29
N SER A 332 -8.24 -6.46 11.48
CA SER A 332 -6.87 -6.28 11.96
C SER A 332 -6.70 -5.07 12.90
N ASP A 333 -7.47 -3.99 12.70
CA ASP A 333 -7.46 -2.82 13.60
C ASP A 333 -8.06 -3.20 14.96
N MET A 334 -9.20 -3.89 14.94
CA MET A 334 -9.85 -4.39 16.16
C MET A 334 -8.97 -5.39 16.91
N ALA A 335 -8.15 -6.17 16.21
CA ALA A 335 -7.18 -7.08 16.82
C ALA A 335 -6.11 -6.34 17.64
N LEU A 336 -5.74 -5.10 17.27
CA LEU A 336 -4.81 -4.28 18.05
C LEU A 336 -5.38 -3.92 19.42
N LEU A 337 -6.69 -3.66 19.49
CA LEU A 337 -7.37 -3.32 20.74
C LEU A 337 -7.67 -4.55 21.60
N ALA A 338 -7.93 -5.70 20.98
CA ALA A 338 -8.28 -6.94 21.68
C ALA A 338 -7.06 -7.68 22.26
N ASP A 339 -5.89 -7.55 21.62
CA ASP A 339 -4.68 -8.27 22.00
C ASP A 339 -3.96 -7.65 23.22
N LYS A 340 -3.53 -8.49 24.16
CA LYS A 340 -2.91 -8.04 25.42
C LYS A 340 -1.55 -7.35 25.25
N GLY A 341 -0.80 -7.70 24.21
CA GLY A 341 0.49 -7.09 23.89
C GLY A 341 0.34 -5.78 23.12
N PHE A 342 -0.65 -5.70 22.23
CA PHE A 342 -0.90 -4.51 21.40
C PHE A 342 -1.70 -3.42 22.12
N ALA A 343 -2.76 -3.78 22.85
CA ALA A 343 -3.71 -2.83 23.43
C ALA A 343 -3.08 -1.75 24.35
N PRO A 344 -2.03 -2.04 25.16
CA PRO A 344 -1.35 -1.00 25.92
C PRO A 344 -0.77 0.12 25.04
N TRP A 345 -0.23 -0.22 23.87
CA TRP A 345 0.32 0.75 22.93
C TRP A 345 -0.75 1.55 22.22
N VAL A 346 -1.86 0.91 21.83
CA VAL A 346 -3.05 1.60 21.28
C VAL A 346 -3.53 2.69 22.23
N LYS A 347 -3.71 2.35 23.52
CA LYS A 347 -4.12 3.30 24.56
C LYS A 347 -3.08 4.41 24.75
N LYS A 348 -1.79 4.06 24.78
CA LYS A 348 -0.70 5.02 24.95
C LYS A 348 -0.67 6.05 23.83
N TYR A 349 -0.74 5.62 22.57
CA TYR A 349 -0.72 6.53 21.42
C TYR A 349 -2.01 7.35 21.28
N GLY A 350 -3.16 6.80 21.67
CA GLY A 350 -4.40 7.56 21.77
C GLY A 350 -4.33 8.68 22.82
N ALA A 351 -3.70 8.42 23.96
CA ALA A 351 -3.53 9.40 25.03
C ALA A 351 -2.43 10.44 24.74
N ASP A 352 -1.32 10.02 24.12
CA ASP A 352 -0.14 10.86 23.91
C ASP A 352 0.30 10.85 22.44
N LYS A 353 -0.03 11.95 21.76
CA LYS A 353 0.31 12.20 20.35
C LYS A 353 1.82 12.33 20.14
N GLU A 354 2.56 12.92 21.08
CA GLU A 354 3.99 13.17 20.90
C GLU A 354 4.79 11.87 21.01
N VAL A 355 4.39 10.98 21.93
CA VAL A 355 4.95 9.62 22.00
C VAL A 355 4.66 8.85 20.72
N PHE A 356 3.41 8.90 20.22
CA PHE A 356 3.07 8.27 18.95
C PHE A 356 3.93 8.80 17.80
N PHE A 357 4.05 10.12 17.66
CA PHE A 357 4.79 10.75 16.56
C PHE A 357 6.27 10.38 16.60
N LYS A 358 6.88 10.41 17.78
CA LYS A 358 8.28 10.00 17.96
C LYS A 358 8.50 8.54 17.54
N ASP A 359 7.67 7.63 18.06
CA ASP A 359 7.83 6.21 17.80
C ASP A 359 7.51 5.88 16.34
N PHE A 360 6.44 6.46 15.77
CA PHE A 360 6.09 6.31 14.36
C PHE A 360 7.22 6.76 13.44
N ALA A 361 7.82 7.93 13.69
CA ALA A 361 8.91 8.44 12.85
C ALA A 361 10.11 7.47 12.81
N ALA A 362 10.50 6.92 13.97
CA ALA A 362 11.58 5.96 14.06
C ALA A 362 11.26 4.65 13.34
N VAL A 363 10.03 4.14 13.49
CA VAL A 363 9.63 2.86 12.91
C VAL A 363 9.39 2.97 11.40
N PHE A 364 8.82 4.08 10.92
CA PHE A 364 8.65 4.33 9.49
C PHE A 364 10.00 4.58 8.79
N ALA A 365 10.96 5.23 9.47
CA ALA A 365 12.35 5.30 8.99
C ALA A 365 12.98 3.91 8.88
N LYS A 366 12.84 3.07 9.91
CA LYS A 366 13.30 1.67 9.91
C LYS A 366 12.69 0.87 8.75
N LEU A 367 11.38 1.01 8.52
CA LEU A 367 10.67 0.37 7.42
C LEU A 367 11.30 0.69 6.07
N MET A 368 11.60 1.96 5.81
CA MET A 368 12.18 2.40 4.53
C MET A 368 13.63 1.92 4.33
N GLU A 369 14.28 1.42 5.38
CA GLU A 369 15.63 0.86 5.33
C GLU A 369 15.63 -0.68 5.32
N LEU A 370 14.46 -1.34 5.29
CA LEU A 370 14.40 -2.79 5.17
C LEU A 370 14.97 -3.24 3.81
N GLY A 371 15.89 -4.20 3.86
CA GLY A 371 16.62 -4.68 2.70
C GLY A 371 17.73 -3.72 2.23
N ILE A 372 18.08 -2.68 2.99
CA ILE A 372 19.18 -1.76 2.69
C ILE A 372 20.37 -2.02 3.60
N LYS A 373 21.56 -2.17 3.01
CA LYS A 373 22.84 -2.26 3.71
C LYS A 373 23.64 -1.01 3.41
N ARG A 374 24.17 -0.35 4.45
CA ARG A 374 24.96 0.87 4.31
C ARG A 374 26.36 0.72 4.90
N ASN A 375 27.34 1.38 4.30
CA ASN A 375 28.67 1.53 4.90
C ASN A 375 28.71 2.66 5.94
N GLU A 376 29.88 2.89 6.56
CA GLU A 376 30.09 3.94 7.58
C GLU A 376 29.82 5.36 7.06
N ARG A 377 29.81 5.57 5.74
CA ARG A 377 29.51 6.86 5.11
C ARG A 377 28.02 7.03 4.77
N GLY A 378 27.20 6.03 5.06
CA GLY A 378 25.76 6.02 4.74
C GLY A 378 25.46 5.61 3.29
N GLU A 379 26.46 5.20 2.52
CA GLU A 379 26.28 4.78 1.12
C GLU A 379 25.73 3.35 1.08
N VAL A 380 24.79 3.09 0.18
CA VAL A 380 24.19 1.75 0.05
C VAL A 380 25.17 0.78 -0.62
N THR A 381 25.42 -0.36 0.02
CA THR A 381 26.40 -1.40 -0.38
C THR A 381 25.73 -2.75 -0.68
N ASN A 382 24.44 -2.77 -1.01
CA ASN A 382 23.80 -3.99 -1.49
C ASN A 382 24.57 -4.51 -2.71
N LEU A 383 24.86 -5.82 -2.77
CA LEU A 383 25.62 -6.45 -3.87
C LEU A 383 25.00 -6.16 -5.25
N ASP A 384 23.70 -5.94 -5.28
CA ASP A 384 22.90 -5.55 -6.43
C ASP A 384 23.33 -4.20 -7.01
N ASN A 385 23.74 -3.29 -6.13
CA ASN A 385 24.24 -1.96 -6.47
C ASN A 385 25.69 -2.04 -6.95
N GLU A 386 26.49 -2.94 -6.39
CA GLU A 386 27.91 -3.13 -6.73
C GLU A 386 28.11 -3.85 -8.08
N LYS A 387 27.29 -4.87 -8.38
CA LYS A 387 27.36 -5.60 -9.66
C LYS A 387 26.54 -4.96 -10.78
N GLY A 388 25.49 -4.22 -10.45
CA GLY A 388 24.59 -3.60 -11.43
C GLY A 388 24.93 -2.17 -11.82
N GLY A 389 25.59 -1.40 -10.92
CA GLY A 389 25.64 0.05 -11.06
C GLY A 389 24.25 0.69 -11.01
N TYR A 390 24.18 2.02 -10.95
CA TYR A 390 22.91 2.73 -11.05
C TYR A 390 22.26 2.46 -12.42
N ILE A 391 21.11 1.78 -12.43
CA ILE A 391 20.29 1.60 -13.64
C ILE A 391 18.93 2.21 -13.34
N SER A 392 18.69 3.44 -13.79
CA SER A 392 17.30 3.89 -13.93
C SER A 392 16.62 2.90 -14.85
N ALA A 393 15.48 2.35 -14.42
CA ALA A 393 14.65 1.60 -15.33
C ALA A 393 14.40 2.46 -16.60
N PRO A 394 14.52 1.89 -17.81
CA PRO A 394 14.21 2.62 -19.02
C PRO A 394 12.76 3.11 -18.94
N LYS A 395 12.52 4.31 -19.47
CA LYS A 395 11.16 4.88 -19.57
C LYS A 395 10.23 3.81 -20.18
N LYS A 396 9.22 3.35 -19.44
CA LYS A 396 8.15 2.52 -20.05
C LYS A 396 7.53 3.34 -21.18
N ALA A 397 7.25 2.70 -22.32
CA ALA A 397 6.65 3.39 -23.46
C ALA A 397 5.37 4.11 -23.01
N ASP A 398 5.13 5.32 -23.54
CA ASP A 398 3.93 6.12 -23.24
C ASP A 398 2.63 5.43 -23.71
N THR A 399 2.76 4.30 -24.39
CA THR A 399 1.68 3.42 -24.84
C THR A 399 1.80 2.03 -24.19
N PRO A 400 0.68 1.42 -23.74
CA PRO A 400 0.69 0.05 -23.24
C PRO A 400 1.18 -0.90 -24.34
N GLY A 401 2.42 -1.39 -24.21
CA GLY A 401 3.08 -2.20 -25.23
C GLY A 401 3.41 -3.59 -24.71
N TYR A 402 2.60 -4.58 -25.06
CA TYR A 402 2.95 -6.00 -24.90
C TYR A 402 4.03 -6.38 -25.93
N LYS A 403 5.18 -6.88 -25.49
CA LYS A 403 6.15 -7.54 -26.38
C LYS A 403 5.72 -8.99 -26.56
N LYS A 404 5.17 -9.29 -27.74
CA LYS A 404 4.76 -10.63 -28.15
C LYS A 404 5.97 -11.58 -28.17
N HIS A 405 5.97 -12.60 -27.32
CA HIS A 405 6.89 -13.73 -27.47
C HIS A 405 6.36 -14.70 -28.53
N ALA A 406 7.25 -15.36 -29.27
CA ALA A 406 6.88 -16.31 -30.30
C ALA A 406 6.16 -17.52 -29.66
N GLY A 407 4.88 -17.71 -30.01
CA GLY A 407 4.00 -18.76 -29.47
C GLY A 407 2.70 -18.26 -28.83
N ASP A 408 2.43 -16.95 -28.82
CA ASP A 408 1.20 -16.40 -28.26
C ASP A 408 0.15 -16.11 -29.37
N ASP A 409 -0.90 -16.93 -29.38
CA ASP A 409 -2.02 -16.89 -30.33
C ASP A 409 -3.16 -15.95 -29.87
N GLY A 410 -2.96 -15.19 -28.79
CA GLY A 410 -4.01 -14.42 -28.12
C GLY A 410 -3.99 -12.92 -28.39
N LEU A 411 -5.18 -12.34 -28.54
CA LEU A 411 -5.48 -10.91 -28.67
C LEU A 411 -4.91 -10.07 -27.50
N PRO A 412 -4.65 -8.76 -27.71
CA PRO A 412 -4.14 -7.87 -26.67
C PRO A 412 -5.14 -7.74 -25.53
N VAL A 413 -4.88 -8.44 -24.43
CA VAL A 413 -5.56 -8.15 -23.16
C VAL A 413 -4.81 -6.96 -22.56
N ALA A 414 -5.47 -5.80 -22.53
CA ALA A 414 -5.00 -4.70 -21.70
C ALA A 414 -4.74 -5.25 -20.29
N GLU A 415 -3.63 -4.85 -19.68
CA GLU A 415 -3.19 -5.28 -18.34
C GLU A 415 -4.39 -5.27 -17.34
N ALA A 416 -5.31 -4.30 -17.50
CA ALA A 416 -6.58 -4.19 -16.78
C ALA A 416 -7.57 -5.36 -17.00
N GLU A 417 -7.83 -5.81 -18.23
CA GLU A 417 -8.80 -6.88 -18.53
C GLU A 417 -8.30 -8.27 -18.10
N GLY A 418 -6.98 -8.50 -18.21
CA GLY A 418 -6.34 -9.73 -17.72
C GLY A 418 -6.42 -9.83 -16.19
N LEU A 419 -6.24 -8.70 -15.50
CA LEU A 419 -6.38 -8.58 -14.05
C LEU A 419 -7.84 -8.70 -13.59
N GLU A 420 -8.81 -8.15 -14.30
CA GLU A 420 -10.24 -8.32 -13.99
C GLU A 420 -10.66 -9.79 -14.01
N LYS A 421 -10.26 -10.55 -15.04
CA LYS A 421 -10.57 -11.99 -15.11
C LYS A 421 -9.89 -12.80 -14.01
N LYS A 422 -8.62 -12.51 -13.70
CA LYS A 422 -7.89 -13.18 -12.62
C LYS A 422 -8.47 -12.84 -11.24
N ASN A 423 -8.87 -11.59 -11.03
CA ASN A 423 -9.53 -11.14 -9.80
C ASN A 423 -10.92 -11.75 -9.65
N ALA A 424 -11.69 -11.89 -10.74
CA ALA A 424 -12.98 -12.60 -10.74
C ALA A 424 -12.80 -14.09 -10.42
N GLN A 425 -11.79 -14.75 -10.99
CA GLN A 425 -11.47 -16.16 -10.67
C GLN A 425 -11.01 -16.34 -9.21
N TYR A 426 -10.27 -15.39 -8.65
CA TYR A 426 -9.86 -15.44 -7.25
C TYR A 426 -11.05 -15.22 -6.30
N ARG A 427 -11.93 -14.25 -6.58
CA ARG A 427 -13.18 -14.03 -5.83
C ARG A 427 -14.12 -15.23 -5.84
N SER A 428 -14.09 -16.06 -6.89
CA SER A 428 -14.87 -17.30 -6.94
C SER A 428 -14.30 -18.47 -6.11
N ARG A 429 -13.10 -18.30 -5.53
CA ARG A 429 -12.40 -19.31 -4.71
C ARG A 429 -12.34 -18.95 -3.23
N LEU A 430 -12.70 -17.72 -2.88
CA LEU A 430 -13.04 -17.29 -1.52
C LEU A 430 -14.53 -17.59 -1.28
#